data_AF-A0A561X0P5-F1
#
_entry.id   AF-A0A561X0P5-F1
#
_cell.length_a   1.000
_cell.length_b   1.000
_cell.length_c   1.000
_cell.angle_alpha   90.00
_cell.angle_beta   90.00
_cell.angle_gamma   90.00
#
_symmetry.space_group_name_H-M   'P 1'
#
loop_
_entity.id
_entity.type
_entity.pdbx_description
1 polymer ?
#
loop_
_entity_poly.entity_id
_entity_poly.type
_entity_poly.pdbx_seq_one_letter_code
_entity_poly.pdbx_strand_id
1 'polypeptide(L)'
;MLLKTFLLLGEEGISDVKKSFSFQTRCITKLYERVFDKKYKTADCRQLNFHCGNYSEMNLLGCFDGFCQVLVPYNIQEFLEYADNKKKIEILELLKNSLDFVTREKNWDPNPFQKAYERVKELNYINEFIWNKPKLSPNKKYGSSPNFVI
;
A
#
# COMPACT_ATOMS: atom_id res chain seq x y z
N MET A 1 -0.17 19.17 6.48
CA MET A 1 -0.82 17.92 6.94
C MET A 1 0.16 16.75 6.79
N LEU A 2 -0.01 15.64 7.52
CA LEU A 2 0.80 14.44 7.31
C LEU A 2 0.13 13.56 6.24
N LEU A 3 0.86 13.21 5.19
CA LEU A 3 0.40 12.27 4.16
C LEU A 3 0.51 10.84 4.70
N LYS A 4 -0.60 10.11 4.73
CA LYS A 4 -0.66 8.79 5.39
C LYS A 4 -1.31 7.70 4.55
N THR A 5 -2.18 8.06 3.61
CA THR A 5 -3.06 7.10 2.94
C THR A 5 -2.97 7.22 1.42
N PHE A 6 -2.88 6.07 0.75
CA PHE A 6 -2.84 5.96 -0.70
C PHE A 6 -3.88 4.93 -1.15
N LEU A 7 -4.90 5.37 -1.89
CA LEU A 7 -5.97 4.49 -2.36
C LEU A 7 -5.98 4.44 -3.89
N LEU A 8 -5.94 3.23 -4.44
CA LEU A 8 -6.29 2.95 -5.83
C LEU A 8 -7.76 2.51 -5.84
N LEU A 9 -8.62 3.33 -6.43
CA LEU A 9 -10.06 3.16 -6.54
C LEU A 9 -10.37 2.85 -7.99
N GLY A 10 -11.32 1.96 -8.27
CA GLY A 10 -11.72 1.64 -9.63
C GLY A 10 -13.19 1.92 -9.88
N GLU A 11 -13.52 2.20 -11.15
CA GLU A 11 -14.87 2.50 -11.63
C GLU A 11 -15.62 1.26 -12.20
N GLU A 12 -15.17 0.04 -11.87
CA GLU A 12 -15.55 -1.19 -12.58
C GLU A 12 -16.97 -1.74 -12.31
N GLY A 13 -17.83 -1.03 -11.58
CA GLY A 13 -19.23 -1.43 -11.36
C GLY A 13 -19.43 -2.82 -10.72
N ILE A 14 -18.41 -3.39 -10.06
CA ILE A 14 -18.46 -4.72 -9.45
C ILE A 14 -19.19 -4.69 -8.11
N SER A 15 -20.20 -5.56 -7.94
CA SER A 15 -20.96 -5.70 -6.70
C SER A 15 -20.28 -6.57 -5.64
N ASP A 16 -19.48 -7.57 -6.05
CA ASP A 16 -18.67 -8.38 -5.13
C ASP A 16 -17.40 -7.64 -4.73
N VAL A 17 -17.42 -7.09 -3.51
CA VAL A 17 -16.31 -6.31 -2.94
C VAL A 17 -14.97 -7.04 -3.04
N LYS A 18 -14.91 -8.37 -2.86
CA LYS A 18 -13.63 -9.10 -2.89
C LYS A 18 -13.02 -9.19 -4.29
N LYS A 19 -13.87 -9.12 -5.33
CA LYS A 19 -13.46 -9.12 -6.73
C LYS A 19 -13.17 -7.72 -7.25
N SER A 20 -13.58 -6.67 -6.54
CA SER A 20 -13.26 -5.30 -6.92
C SER A 20 -11.75 -5.06 -6.99
N PHE A 21 -11.33 -4.27 -7.98
CA PHE A 21 -9.99 -3.75 -8.12
C PHE A 21 -9.55 -3.04 -6.84
N SER A 22 -10.42 -2.17 -6.32
CA SER A 22 -10.19 -1.37 -5.11
C SER A 22 -9.90 -2.23 -3.87
N PHE A 23 -10.44 -3.45 -3.80
CA PHE A 23 -10.14 -4.37 -2.70
C PHE A 23 -8.82 -5.11 -2.93
N GLN A 24 -8.58 -5.60 -4.16
CA GLN A 24 -7.37 -6.33 -4.52
C GLN A 24 -6.10 -5.47 -4.38
N THR A 25 -6.19 -4.16 -4.60
CA THR A 25 -5.04 -3.22 -4.48
C THR A 25 -4.59 -2.97 -3.04
N ARG A 26 -5.49 -3.13 -2.06
CA ARG A 26 -5.26 -2.72 -0.65
C ARG A 26 -4.05 -3.38 -0.01
N CYS A 27 -3.76 -4.63 -0.35
CA CYS A 27 -2.65 -5.36 0.25
C CYS A 27 -1.31 -4.62 0.02
N ILE A 28 -1.09 -4.17 -1.22
CA ILE A 28 0.13 -3.46 -1.62
C ILE A 28 0.10 -2.00 -1.18
N THR A 29 -1.04 -1.30 -1.31
CA THR A 29 -1.10 0.10 -0.84
C THR A 29 -0.90 0.19 0.67
N LYS A 30 -1.43 -0.75 1.48
CA LYS A 30 -1.18 -0.80 2.93
C LYS A 30 0.27 -1.15 3.26
N LEU A 31 0.90 -2.04 2.49
CA LEU A 31 2.31 -2.36 2.64
C LEU A 31 3.17 -1.13 2.35
N TYR A 32 2.87 -0.41 1.27
CA TYR A 32 3.52 0.85 0.91
C TYR A 32 3.35 1.89 2.01
N GLU A 33 2.11 2.14 2.46
CA GLU A 33 1.82 3.04 3.57
C GLU A 33 2.67 2.70 4.80
N ARG A 34 2.78 1.41 5.16
CA ARG A 34 3.55 0.93 6.33
C ARG A 34 5.03 1.36 6.25
N VAL A 35 5.64 1.26 5.08
CA VAL A 35 7.06 1.54 4.88
C VAL A 35 7.35 2.99 4.46
N PHE A 36 6.31 3.76 4.12
CA PHE A 36 6.41 5.17 3.78
C PHE A 36 6.75 6.06 4.99
N ASP A 37 7.44 7.17 4.73
CA ASP A 37 7.88 8.11 5.75
C ASP A 37 6.67 8.75 6.48
N LYS A 38 6.51 8.36 7.76
CA LYS A 38 5.41 8.81 8.61
C LYS A 38 5.47 10.29 8.98
N LYS A 39 6.58 10.97 8.68
CA LYS A 39 6.79 12.40 8.95
C LYS A 39 6.62 13.27 7.71
N TYR A 40 6.29 12.69 6.55
CA TYR A 40 6.11 13.45 5.31
C TYR A 40 4.97 14.46 5.45
N LYS A 41 5.31 15.76 5.39
CA LYS A 41 4.37 16.88 5.51
C LYS A 41 4.07 17.47 4.14
N THR A 42 2.80 17.70 3.90
CA THR A 42 2.28 18.42 2.74
C THR A 42 1.61 19.72 3.21
N ALA A 43 1.31 20.64 2.29
CA ALA A 43 0.49 21.81 2.62
C ALA A 43 -0.98 21.39 2.90
N ASP A 44 -1.54 20.55 2.04
CA ASP A 44 -2.99 20.39 1.87
C ASP A 44 -3.46 18.93 1.70
N CYS A 45 -2.59 17.93 1.91
CA CYS A 45 -2.88 16.53 1.57
C CYS A 45 -2.55 15.55 2.71
N ARG A 46 -3.57 14.88 3.25
CA ARG A 46 -3.40 13.71 4.15
C ARG A 46 -3.60 12.38 3.43
N GLN A 47 -4.27 12.39 2.28
CA GLN A 47 -4.64 11.20 1.51
C GLN A 47 -4.71 11.49 0.02
N LEU A 48 -4.20 10.55 -0.78
CA LEU A 48 -4.34 10.50 -2.22
C LEU A 48 -5.33 9.41 -2.63
N ASN A 49 -6.30 9.79 -3.45
CA ASN A 49 -7.27 8.90 -4.06
C ASN A 49 -7.05 8.90 -5.57
N PHE A 50 -6.54 7.79 -6.07
CA PHE A 50 -6.34 7.55 -7.49
C PHE A 50 -7.56 6.82 -8.02
N HIS A 51 -8.38 7.50 -8.82
CA HIS A 51 -9.49 6.91 -9.55
C HIS A 51 -8.94 6.33 -10.85
N CYS A 52 -8.91 5.01 -10.93
CA CYS A 52 -8.41 4.24 -12.04
C CYS A 52 -9.57 3.91 -12.98
N GLY A 53 -9.43 4.19 -14.27
CA GLY A 53 -10.52 4.01 -15.22
C GLY A 53 -10.17 4.40 -16.64
N ASN A 54 -11.20 4.55 -17.47
CA ASN A 54 -11.04 4.90 -18.88
C ASN A 54 -10.94 6.42 -19.07
N TYR A 55 -9.75 6.96 -18.83
CA TYR A 55 -9.42 8.36 -19.07
C TYR A 55 -8.34 8.48 -20.15
N SER A 56 -8.29 9.63 -20.83
CA SER A 56 -7.26 9.89 -21.85
C SER A 56 -5.87 10.12 -21.25
N GLU A 57 -5.81 10.74 -20.08
CA GLU A 57 -4.56 11.11 -19.41
C GLU A 57 -4.74 11.19 -17.89
N MET A 58 -3.63 11.24 -17.15
CA MET A 58 -3.67 11.50 -15.71
C MET A 58 -4.06 12.94 -15.44
N ASN A 59 -4.89 13.18 -14.42
CA ASN A 59 -5.33 14.52 -14.06
C ASN A 59 -5.48 14.68 -12.54
N LEU A 60 -4.88 15.74 -11.98
CA LEU A 60 -5.04 16.12 -10.59
C LEU A 60 -6.22 17.09 -10.44
N LEU A 61 -7.36 16.59 -9.96
CA LEU A 61 -8.60 17.37 -9.86
C LEU A 61 -8.58 18.40 -8.71
N GLY A 62 -7.65 18.26 -7.77
CA GLY A 62 -7.50 19.14 -6.62
C GLY A 62 -7.64 18.41 -5.27
N CYS A 63 -7.53 19.18 -4.19
CA CYS A 63 -7.51 18.68 -2.82
C CYS A 63 -8.59 19.38 -1.99
N PHE A 64 -9.49 18.59 -1.39
CA PHE A 64 -10.58 19.09 -0.58
C PHE A 64 -10.51 18.45 0.81
N ASP A 65 -10.42 19.27 1.86
CA ASP A 65 -10.26 18.82 3.26
C ASP A 65 -9.17 17.73 3.45
N GLY A 66 -8.01 17.93 2.81
CA GLY A 66 -6.91 16.98 2.91
C GLY A 66 -6.98 15.76 1.99
N PHE A 67 -8.05 15.60 1.18
CA PHE A 67 -8.22 14.50 0.24
C PHE A 67 -7.99 14.99 -1.18
N CYS A 68 -6.91 14.53 -1.81
CA CYS A 68 -6.60 14.85 -3.19
C CYS A 68 -7.11 13.75 -4.12
N GLN A 69 -7.77 14.16 -5.21
CA GLN A 69 -8.34 13.24 -6.20
C GLN A 69 -7.50 13.30 -7.48
N VAL A 70 -7.14 12.12 -7.99
CA VAL A 70 -6.32 11.97 -9.21
C VAL A 70 -7.02 11.00 -10.13
N LEU A 71 -7.27 11.38 -11.38
CA LEU A 71 -7.71 10.46 -12.43
C LEU A 71 -6.49 9.76 -13.01
N VAL A 72 -6.60 8.45 -13.21
CA VAL A 72 -5.50 7.59 -13.67
C VAL A 72 -6.01 6.67 -14.78
N PRO A 73 -5.56 6.85 -16.03
CA PRO A 73 -5.86 5.92 -17.12
C PRO A 73 -5.38 4.51 -16.76
N TYR A 74 -6.29 3.55 -16.69
CA TYR A 74 -5.94 2.18 -16.35
C TYR A 74 -6.98 1.16 -16.84
N ASN A 75 -6.50 0.07 -17.43
CA ASN A 75 -7.35 -1.03 -17.87
C ASN A 75 -7.64 -2.00 -16.71
N ILE A 76 -8.69 -1.71 -15.95
CA ILE A 76 -9.09 -2.55 -14.81
C ILE A 76 -9.48 -3.97 -15.27
N GLN A 77 -10.14 -4.10 -16.41
CA GLN A 77 -10.59 -5.42 -16.89
C GLN A 77 -9.40 -6.37 -17.12
N GLU A 78 -8.37 -5.88 -17.78
CA GLU A 78 -7.13 -6.63 -17.98
C GLU A 78 -6.42 -6.96 -16.66
N PHE A 79 -6.37 -6.01 -15.72
CA PHE A 79 -5.84 -6.29 -14.39
C PHE A 79 -6.55 -7.44 -13.68
N LEU A 80 -7.88 -7.50 -13.77
CA LEU A 80 -8.67 -8.51 -13.07
C LEU A 80 -8.35 -9.93 -13.56
N GLU A 81 -7.89 -10.06 -14.81
CA GLU A 81 -7.51 -11.32 -15.46
C GLU A 81 -6.10 -11.80 -15.09
N TYR A 82 -5.28 -10.95 -14.47
CA TYR A 82 -3.93 -11.34 -14.04
C TYR A 82 -3.92 -12.36 -12.89
N ALA A 83 -2.89 -13.20 -12.87
CA ALA A 83 -2.57 -14.04 -11.72
C ALA A 83 -2.13 -13.20 -10.50
N ASP A 84 -2.37 -13.71 -9.30
CA ASP A 84 -2.16 -12.97 -8.04
C ASP A 84 -0.74 -12.43 -7.86
N ASN A 85 0.29 -13.19 -8.26
CA ASN A 85 1.67 -12.74 -8.21
C ASN A 85 1.92 -11.55 -9.15
N LYS A 86 1.38 -11.59 -10.37
CA LYS A 86 1.48 -10.48 -11.33
C LYS A 86 0.71 -9.26 -10.84
N LYS A 87 -0.48 -9.44 -10.26
CA LYS A 87 -1.28 -8.35 -9.68
C LYS A 87 -0.50 -7.54 -8.66
N LYS A 88 0.25 -8.19 -7.76
CA LYS A 88 1.04 -7.48 -6.72
C LYS A 88 2.09 -6.54 -7.31
N ILE A 89 2.79 -6.99 -8.35
CA ILE A 89 3.81 -6.20 -9.06
C ILE A 89 3.10 -5.03 -9.76
N GLU A 90 2.04 -5.34 -10.51
CA GLU A 90 1.26 -4.38 -11.27
C GLU A 90 0.68 -3.25 -10.40
N ILE A 91 0.15 -3.59 -9.21
CA ILE A 91 -0.37 -2.59 -8.26
C ILE A 91 0.72 -1.63 -7.82
N LEU A 92 1.93 -2.14 -7.55
CA LEU A 92 3.04 -1.30 -7.11
C LEU A 92 3.52 -0.36 -8.23
N GLU A 93 3.60 -0.85 -9.46
CA GLU A 93 3.96 -0.03 -10.62
C GLU A 93 2.91 1.04 -10.92
N LEU A 94 1.63 0.68 -10.87
CA LEU A 94 0.54 1.65 -11.01
C LEU A 94 0.60 2.73 -9.94
N LEU A 95 0.82 2.35 -8.68
CA LEU A 95 0.97 3.29 -7.58
C LEU A 95 2.19 4.19 -7.79
N LYS A 96 3.34 3.65 -8.21
CA LYS A 96 4.55 4.41 -8.49
C LYS A 96 4.31 5.45 -9.59
N ASN A 97 3.79 5.04 -10.74
CA ASN A 97 3.53 5.94 -11.86
C ASN A 97 2.57 7.08 -11.48
N SER A 98 1.53 6.74 -10.71
CA SER A 98 0.55 7.72 -10.24
C SER A 98 1.17 8.71 -9.24
N LEU A 99 2.08 8.25 -8.36
CA LEU A 99 2.80 9.10 -7.42
C LEU A 99 3.86 9.97 -8.09
N ASP A 100 4.56 9.45 -9.09
CA ASP A 100 5.52 10.21 -9.90
C ASP A 100 4.82 11.35 -10.67
N PHE A 101 3.57 11.14 -11.09
CA PHE A 101 2.72 12.22 -11.59
C PHE A 101 2.43 13.27 -10.51
N VAL A 102 1.86 12.86 -9.37
CA VAL A 102 1.48 13.81 -8.29
C VAL A 102 2.68 14.59 -7.76
N THR A 103 3.83 13.94 -7.59
CA THR A 103 5.03 14.60 -7.05
C THR A 103 5.56 15.68 -7.98
N ARG A 104 5.48 15.47 -9.30
CA ARG A 104 5.78 16.51 -10.29
C ARG A 104 4.78 17.65 -10.25
N GLU A 105 3.49 17.36 -10.31
CA GLU A 105 2.42 18.38 -10.31
C GLU A 105 2.41 19.25 -9.05
N LYS A 106 2.74 18.64 -7.90
CA LYS A 106 2.76 19.32 -6.60
C LYS A 106 4.14 19.82 -6.19
N ASN A 107 5.17 19.61 -7.02
CA ASN A 107 6.58 19.90 -6.72
C ASN A 107 7.02 19.36 -5.34
N TRP A 108 6.69 18.10 -5.08
CA TRP A 108 7.01 17.39 -3.84
C TRP A 108 8.37 16.68 -3.96
N ASP A 109 9.08 16.52 -2.84
CA ASP A 109 10.30 15.70 -2.82
C ASP A 109 9.95 14.24 -3.15
N PRO A 110 10.45 13.67 -4.26
CA PRO A 110 10.10 12.31 -4.66
C PRO A 110 10.84 11.25 -3.82
N ASN A 111 11.89 11.60 -3.09
CA ASN A 111 12.75 10.63 -2.42
C ASN A 111 12.03 9.70 -1.42
N PRO A 112 11.12 10.20 -0.55
CA PRO A 112 10.38 9.32 0.37
C PRO A 112 9.47 8.34 -0.36
N PHE A 113 8.95 8.71 -1.54
CA PHE A 113 8.11 7.84 -2.35
C PHE A 113 8.93 6.74 -3.02
N GLN A 114 10.07 7.10 -3.62
CA GLN A 114 10.98 6.12 -4.23
C GLN A 114 11.53 5.13 -3.19
N LYS A 115 11.90 5.61 -1.99
CA LYS A 115 12.35 4.74 -0.89
C LYS A 115 11.28 3.73 -0.48
N ALA A 116 10.02 4.17 -0.38
CA ALA A 116 8.91 3.29 -0.05
C ALA A 116 8.68 2.24 -1.14
N TYR A 117 8.74 2.64 -2.42
CA TYR A 117 8.64 1.74 -3.56
C TYR A 117 9.70 0.63 -3.52
N GLU A 118 10.98 0.98 -3.37
CA GLU A 118 12.05 -0.03 -3.28
C GLU A 118 11.88 -0.91 -2.03
N ARG A 119 11.45 -0.33 -0.91
CA ARG A 119 11.23 -1.09 0.31
C ARG A 119 10.11 -2.13 0.18
N VAL A 120 9.08 -1.87 -0.61
CA VAL A 120 8.04 -2.88 -0.92
C VAL A 120 8.64 -4.06 -1.70
N LYS A 121 9.54 -3.80 -2.64
CA LYS A 121 10.23 -4.82 -3.44
C LYS A 121 11.18 -5.66 -2.58
N GLU A 122 11.96 -5.03 -1.70
CA GLU A 122 12.82 -5.73 -0.73
C GLU A 122 12.04 -6.68 0.20
N LEU A 123 10.78 -6.33 0.49
CA LEU A 123 9.86 -7.17 1.29
C LEU A 123 9.15 -8.24 0.45
N ASN A 124 9.50 -8.40 -0.83
CA ASN A 124 8.90 -9.35 -1.77
C ASN A 124 7.36 -9.23 -1.83
N TYR A 125 6.82 -8.01 -1.69
CA TYR A 125 5.37 -7.76 -1.72
C TYR A 125 4.60 -8.48 -0.58
N ILE A 126 5.29 -8.90 0.49
CA ILE A 126 4.71 -9.62 1.62
C ILE A 126 4.30 -8.61 2.70
N ASN A 127 2.98 -8.50 2.92
CA ASN A 127 2.41 -7.68 3.97
C ASN A 127 2.13 -8.48 5.24
N GLU A 128 3.16 -9.18 5.74
CA GLU A 128 3.07 -9.89 7.01
C GLU A 128 3.57 -9.00 8.15
N PHE A 129 2.89 -9.09 9.29
CA PHE A 129 3.34 -8.48 10.53
C PHE A 129 4.16 -9.51 11.29
N ILE A 130 5.48 -9.47 11.13
CA ILE A 130 6.35 -10.32 11.95
C ILE A 130 6.35 -9.72 13.37
N TRP A 131 5.57 -10.30 14.28
CA TRP A 131 5.65 -10.04 15.72
C TRP A 131 6.95 -10.63 16.31
N ASN A 132 8.12 -10.23 15.81
CA ASN A 132 9.41 -10.66 16.36
C ASN A 132 9.80 -9.82 17.60
N LYS A 133 8.89 -9.72 18.58
CA LYS A 133 9.33 -9.69 19.97
C LYS A 133 9.21 -11.11 20.49
N PRO A 134 10.30 -11.87 20.67
CA PRO A 134 10.20 -13.05 21.50
C PRO A 134 9.62 -12.61 22.85
N LYS A 135 8.50 -13.20 23.26
CA LYS A 135 8.11 -13.18 24.67
C LYS A 135 9.23 -13.92 25.39
N LEU A 136 10.21 -13.19 25.91
CA LEU A 136 11.06 -13.70 26.98
C LEU A 136 10.11 -13.97 28.14
N SER A 137 9.65 -15.22 28.25
CA SER A 137 9.10 -15.75 29.49
C SER A 137 10.24 -15.70 30.51
N PRO A 138 10.14 -14.94 31.61
CA PRO A 138 11.17 -14.94 32.64
C PRO A 138 11.11 -16.18 33.55
N ASN A 139 10.38 -17.25 33.19
CA ASN A 139 10.23 -18.41 34.07
C ASN A 139 10.22 -19.72 33.29
N LYS A 140 11.40 -20.21 32.94
CA LYS A 140 11.68 -21.65 32.99
C LYS A 140 12.78 -21.88 34.02
N LYS A 141 12.40 -22.06 35.28
CA LYS A 141 13.27 -22.76 36.24
C LYS A 141 13.16 -24.25 35.95
N TYR A 142 14.24 -24.80 35.42
CA TYR A 142 14.54 -26.22 35.49
C TYR A 142 14.68 -26.63 36.96
N GLY A 143 14.13 -27.79 37.33
CA GLY A 143 14.50 -28.46 38.57
C GLY A 143 13.46 -29.44 39.13
N SER A 144 13.44 -30.67 38.60
CA SER A 144 13.45 -31.90 39.42
C SER A 144 13.50 -33.15 38.54
N SER A 145 14.47 -34.01 38.83
CA SER A 145 14.76 -35.31 38.18
C SER A 145 13.63 -36.35 38.33
N PRO A 146 13.65 -37.40 37.49
CA PRO A 146 12.70 -38.51 37.56
C PRO A 146 13.11 -39.47 38.68
N ASN A 147 12.13 -40.13 39.32
CA ASN A 147 12.19 -41.54 39.75
C ASN A 147 10.95 -41.90 40.60
N PHE A 148 10.10 -42.76 40.04
CA PHE A 148 9.31 -43.72 40.84
C PHE A 148 9.36 -45.07 40.10
N VAL A 149 10.08 -46.02 40.69
CA VAL A 149 9.94 -47.46 40.45
C VAL A 149 9.93 -48.11 41.83
N ILE A 150 8.75 -48.69 42.14
CA ILE A 150 8.31 -49.55 43.26
C ILE A 150 8.39 -48.95 44.66
#